data_AF-G2QW88-F1
#
_entry.id   AF-G2QW88-F1
#
_cell.length_a   1.000
_cell.length_b   1.000
_cell.length_c   1.000
_cell.angle_alpha   90.00
_cell.angle_beta   90.00
_cell.angle_gamma   90.00
#
_symmetry.space_group_name_H-M   'P 1'
#
loop_
_entity.id
_entity.type
_entity.pdbx_description
1 polymer ?
#
loop_
_entity_poly.entity_id
_entity_poly.type
_entity_poly.pdbx_seq_one_letter_code
_entity_poly.pdbx_strand_id
1 'polypeptide(L)'
;MKRGRHYLHLLILLAAAAAGPVQAFNLRTWLDNPPYAGGGTAQEQIQCYALPYGAIGFSSHLLTYLTAFLLSIGRHPLLFWNRLKRRRFNIFVSAVGFCVSCPVTVLTMVRCRRTWPFILLAIWKLFLSATITIMAIHAANANREAPARRYPPSWSEQFQRIWWWVLLYFVGTVVGFVGLMDIVKNNMGTAGRLRAVTGAFGGITLFLVLLFVIGSMFEERDTNRRLNKEQGEPPRDRRGQIAELLSNFSIVMFLSFSVAMVAILFAFYTDWALAAVAGDLVGMPGGDNLLFYWLYFAAKRFPMLSC
;
A
#
# COMPACT_ATOMS: atom_id res chain seq x y z
N MET A 1 21.85 -18.79 15.35
CA MET A 1 21.21 -17.45 15.44
C MET A 1 22.19 -16.26 15.55
N LYS A 2 23.52 -16.41 15.36
CA LYS A 2 24.49 -15.30 15.44
C LYS A 2 24.75 -14.53 14.13
N ARG A 3 24.46 -15.10 12.95
CA ARG A 3 24.74 -14.46 11.64
C ARG A 3 23.84 -13.25 11.28
N GLY A 4 22.62 -13.17 11.80
CA GLY A 4 21.66 -12.12 11.41
C GLY A 4 21.98 -10.71 11.94
N ARG A 5 22.75 -10.59 13.04
CA ARG A 5 23.11 -9.26 13.60
C ARG A 5 24.09 -8.51 12.72
N HIS A 6 25.00 -9.20 12.04
CA HIS A 6 26.05 -8.56 11.26
C HIS A 6 25.49 -7.82 10.03
N TYR A 7 24.45 -8.36 9.38
CA TYR A 7 23.80 -7.70 8.24
C TYR A 7 23.02 -6.44 8.64
N LEU A 8 22.38 -6.46 9.82
CA LEU A 8 21.65 -5.29 10.32
C LEU A 8 22.61 -4.14 10.66
N HIS A 9 23.75 -4.44 11.29
CA HIS A 9 24.77 -3.43 11.55
C HIS A 9 25.43 -2.91 10.26
N LEU A 10 25.65 -3.77 9.26
CA LEU A 10 26.17 -3.35 7.97
C LEU A 10 25.20 -2.43 7.21
N LEU A 11 23.89 -2.73 7.25
CA LEU A 11 22.84 -1.87 6.68
C LEU A 11 22.73 -0.51 7.38
N ILE A 12 22.84 -0.49 8.71
CA ILE A 12 22.84 0.76 9.49
C ILE A 12 24.11 1.59 9.20
N LEU A 13 25.27 0.94 9.10
CA LEU A 13 26.54 1.59 8.80
C LEU A 13 26.60 2.13 7.36
N LEU A 14 26.05 1.39 6.38
CA LEU A 14 25.91 1.87 5.01
C LEU A 14 24.93 3.04 4.89
N ALA A 15 23.82 3.00 5.65
CA ALA A 15 22.88 4.12 5.72
C ALA A 15 23.50 5.36 6.38
N ALA A 16 24.35 5.17 7.40
CA ALA A 16 25.08 6.25 8.06
C ALA A 16 26.22 6.82 7.20
N ALA A 17 26.94 5.98 6.44
CA ALA A 17 28.03 6.40 5.56
C ALA A 17 27.54 7.12 4.29
N ALA A 18 26.29 6.89 3.87
CA ALA A 18 25.65 7.61 2.76
C ALA A 18 25.13 9.01 3.16
N ALA A 19 25.11 9.33 4.46
CA ALA A 19 24.76 10.66 4.94
C ALA A 19 26.02 11.54 4.90
N GLY A 20 26.17 12.33 3.83
CA GLY A 20 27.20 13.37 3.75
C GLY A 20 27.11 14.40 4.88
N PRO A 21 28.07 15.36 4.97
CA PRO A 21 28.10 16.35 6.04
C PRO A 21 26.76 17.08 6.12
N VAL A 22 26.07 16.93 7.25
CA VAL A 22 24.76 17.51 7.52
C VAL A 22 24.96 19.02 7.65
N GLN A 23 24.75 19.76 6.57
CA GLN A 23 24.40 21.17 6.68
C GLN A 23 23.23 21.26 7.66
N ALA A 24 23.32 22.15 8.65
CA ALA A 24 22.31 22.27 9.69
C ALA A 24 20.92 22.49 9.05
N PHE A 25 20.11 21.44 9.03
CA PHE A 25 18.78 21.47 8.42
C PHE A 25 17.88 22.39 9.26
N ASN A 26 17.44 23.50 8.68
CA ASN A 26 16.52 24.42 9.34
C ASN A 26 15.08 24.13 8.89
N LEU A 27 14.33 23.43 9.74
CA LEU A 27 12.94 23.06 9.48
C LEU A 27 12.05 24.28 9.17
N ARG A 28 12.28 25.40 9.85
CA ARG A 28 11.49 26.63 9.67
C ARG A 28 11.72 27.20 8.28
N THR A 29 12.99 27.36 7.89
CA THR A 29 13.36 27.82 6.54
C THR A 29 12.80 26.89 5.45
N TRP A 30 12.81 25.58 5.69
CA TRP A 30 12.21 24.61 4.75
C TRP A 30 10.69 24.74 4.64
N LEU A 31 9.97 25.03 5.73
CA LEU A 31 8.52 25.22 5.71
C LEU A 31 8.10 26.58 5.11
N ASP A 32 8.90 27.61 5.35
CA ASP A 32 8.62 28.99 4.96
C ASP A 32 8.99 29.30 3.50
N ASN A 33 9.86 28.48 2.88
CA ASN A 33 10.22 28.57 1.47
C ASN A 33 9.52 27.48 0.65
N PRO A 34 8.20 27.57 0.38
CA PRO A 34 7.56 26.64 -0.54
C PRO A 34 8.19 26.84 -1.92
N PRO A 35 8.72 25.79 -2.55
CA PRO A 35 9.08 25.88 -3.94
C PRO A 35 7.76 26.20 -4.67
N TYR A 36 7.73 27.27 -5.47
CA TYR A 36 6.56 27.72 -6.28
C TYR A 36 5.51 28.62 -5.61
N ALA A 37 5.96 29.65 -4.88
CA ALA A 37 5.07 30.69 -4.35
C ALA A 37 4.25 31.45 -5.42
N GLY A 38 4.67 31.47 -6.69
CA GLY A 38 4.08 32.30 -7.76
C GLY A 38 3.18 31.59 -8.79
N GLY A 39 2.91 30.29 -8.63
CA GLY A 39 2.32 29.48 -9.70
C GLY A 39 3.37 29.03 -10.73
N GLY A 40 3.25 27.81 -11.21
CA GLY A 40 4.27 27.16 -12.03
C GLY A 40 3.77 25.87 -12.67
N THR A 41 4.59 25.25 -13.52
CA THR A 41 4.30 23.98 -14.20
C THR A 41 4.11 22.83 -13.18
N ALA A 42 3.55 21.69 -13.57
CA ALA A 42 3.40 20.58 -12.63
C ALA A 42 4.74 19.94 -12.22
N GLN A 43 5.75 19.99 -13.10
CA GLN A 43 7.13 19.58 -12.82
C GLN A 43 7.77 20.45 -11.74
N GLU A 44 7.36 21.70 -11.68
CA GLU A 44 7.73 22.62 -10.64
C GLU A 44 6.96 22.26 -9.35
N GLN A 45 5.64 22.27 -9.38
CA GLN A 45 4.81 22.03 -8.19
C GLN A 45 5.14 20.73 -7.42
N ILE A 46 5.57 19.66 -8.10
CA ILE A 46 5.94 18.39 -7.46
C ILE A 46 7.13 18.51 -6.50
N GLN A 47 7.95 19.55 -6.57
CA GLN A 47 9.08 19.71 -5.63
C GLN A 47 8.62 20.07 -4.20
N CYS A 48 7.35 20.41 -3.97
CA CYS A 48 6.82 20.49 -2.60
C CYS A 48 6.64 19.09 -1.99
N TYR A 49 6.51 18.06 -2.83
CA TYR A 49 6.11 16.72 -2.43
C TYR A 49 7.33 15.88 -2.04
N ALA A 50 7.47 15.64 -0.73
CA ALA A 50 8.63 14.97 -0.16
C ALA A 50 8.48 13.44 -0.03
N LEU A 51 7.40 12.84 -0.55
CA LEU A 51 7.16 11.40 -0.42
C LEU A 51 7.62 10.63 -1.68
N PRO A 52 8.04 9.35 -1.54
CA PRO A 52 8.45 8.52 -2.66
C PRO A 52 7.39 8.34 -3.75
N TYR A 53 7.84 8.50 -4.99
CA TYR A 53 7.12 8.26 -6.25
C TYR A 53 8.08 7.61 -7.28
N GLY A 54 7.64 7.38 -8.52
CA GLY A 54 8.44 6.74 -9.56
C GLY A 54 8.84 5.30 -9.23
N ALA A 55 9.97 4.82 -9.75
CA ALA A 55 10.46 3.48 -9.50
C ALA A 55 10.69 3.18 -8.00
N ILE A 56 11.14 4.18 -7.22
CA ILE A 56 11.33 4.04 -5.77
C ILE A 56 9.98 3.95 -5.05
N GLY A 57 9.02 4.79 -5.43
CA GLY A 57 7.63 4.72 -4.93
C GLY A 57 6.96 3.38 -5.24
N PHE A 58 7.12 2.90 -6.47
CA PHE A 58 6.60 1.60 -6.91
C PHE A 58 7.18 0.45 -6.08
N SER A 59 8.50 0.41 -5.97
CA SER A 59 9.22 -0.58 -5.14
C SER A 59 8.76 -0.50 -3.69
N SER A 60 8.51 0.73 -3.21
CA SER A 60 8.01 0.97 -1.87
C SER A 60 6.62 0.36 -1.64
N HIS A 61 5.69 0.54 -2.57
CA HIS A 61 4.36 -0.08 -2.47
C HIS A 61 4.43 -1.60 -2.58
N LEU A 62 5.26 -2.14 -3.46
CA LEU A 62 5.44 -3.59 -3.59
C LEU A 62 5.90 -4.22 -2.26
N LEU A 63 6.92 -3.64 -1.63
CA LEU A 63 7.38 -4.07 -0.31
C LEU A 63 6.31 -3.92 0.77
N THR A 64 5.53 -2.85 0.71
CA THR A 64 4.42 -2.61 1.62
C THR A 64 3.34 -3.69 1.50
N TYR A 65 2.92 -4.05 0.29
CA TYR A 65 1.94 -5.11 0.06
C TYR A 65 2.47 -6.48 0.45
N LEU A 66 3.74 -6.76 0.15
CA LEU A 66 4.41 -7.99 0.61
C LEU A 66 4.43 -8.07 2.14
N THR A 67 4.71 -6.96 2.81
CA THR A 67 4.72 -6.89 4.29
C THR A 67 3.32 -7.15 4.85
N ALA A 68 2.30 -6.48 4.32
CA ALA A 68 0.91 -6.68 4.75
C ALA A 68 0.47 -8.14 4.55
N PHE A 69 0.80 -8.73 3.40
CA PHE A 69 0.53 -10.13 3.10
C PHE A 69 1.22 -11.08 4.08
N LEU A 70 2.55 -10.96 4.27
CA LEU A 70 3.30 -11.85 5.16
C LEU A 70 2.84 -11.73 6.63
N LEU A 71 2.57 -10.51 7.10
CA LEU A 71 2.00 -10.28 8.43
C LEU A 71 0.61 -10.91 8.57
N SER A 72 -0.23 -10.85 7.54
CA SER A 72 -1.56 -11.47 7.56
C SER A 72 -1.51 -13.00 7.68
N ILE A 73 -0.40 -13.62 7.28
CA ILE A 73 -0.15 -15.07 7.41
C ILE A 73 0.65 -15.41 8.69
N GLY A 74 0.99 -14.40 9.50
CA GLY A 74 1.80 -14.57 10.71
C GLY A 74 3.27 -14.93 10.42
N ARG A 75 3.77 -14.58 9.24
CA ARG A 75 5.16 -14.81 8.80
C ARG A 75 5.99 -13.53 8.89
N HIS A 76 7.28 -13.71 9.10
CA HIS A 76 8.23 -12.61 9.16
C HIS A 76 8.47 -12.02 7.75
N PRO A 77 8.36 -10.69 7.56
CA PRO A 77 8.48 -10.06 6.24
C PRO A 77 9.84 -10.24 5.55
N LEU A 78 10.95 -10.12 6.28
CA LEU A 78 12.31 -10.36 5.73
C LEU A 78 12.73 -11.84 5.69
N LEU A 79 12.17 -12.69 6.55
CA LEU A 79 12.55 -14.10 6.70
C LEU A 79 11.30 -14.98 6.65
N PHE A 80 10.76 -15.16 5.45
CA PHE A 80 9.45 -15.77 5.22
C PHE A 80 9.24 -17.17 5.83
N TRP A 81 10.31 -17.90 6.16
CA TRP A 81 10.21 -19.17 6.90
C TRP A 81 9.87 -19.03 8.39
N ASN A 82 10.17 -17.90 9.01
CA ASN A 82 10.01 -17.72 10.45
C ASN A 82 8.61 -17.22 10.79
N ARG A 83 8.03 -17.77 11.87
CA ARG A 83 6.79 -17.26 12.47
C ARG A 83 7.08 -16.08 13.38
N LEU A 84 6.13 -15.16 13.50
CA LEU A 84 6.17 -14.04 14.45
C LEU A 84 6.06 -14.57 15.89
N LYS A 85 7.09 -14.31 16.71
CA LYS A 85 7.15 -14.76 18.11
C LYS A 85 6.95 -13.62 19.10
N ARG A 86 7.37 -12.40 18.78
CA ARG A 86 7.53 -11.30 19.75
C ARG A 86 6.50 -10.20 19.56
N ARG A 87 5.29 -10.42 20.11
CA ARG A 87 4.17 -9.45 20.07
C ARG A 87 4.58 -8.00 20.42
N ARG A 88 5.20 -7.79 21.59
CA ARG A 88 5.54 -6.43 22.06
C ARG A 88 6.50 -5.73 21.10
N PHE A 89 7.47 -6.47 20.56
CA PHE A 89 8.43 -5.93 19.60
C PHE A 89 7.74 -5.55 18.30
N ASN A 90 6.83 -6.39 17.79
CA ASN A 90 6.10 -6.13 16.54
C ASN A 90 5.19 -4.90 16.62
N ILE A 91 4.52 -4.73 17.76
CA ILE A 91 3.72 -3.53 18.06
C ILE A 91 4.64 -2.31 18.13
N PHE A 92 5.75 -2.40 18.87
CA PHE A 92 6.70 -1.30 19.03
C PHE A 92 7.28 -0.83 17.69
N VAL A 93 7.80 -1.73 16.85
CA VAL A 93 8.39 -1.35 15.55
C VAL A 93 7.34 -0.74 14.62
N SER A 94 6.11 -1.28 14.63
CA SER A 94 5.02 -0.73 13.80
C SER A 94 4.60 0.67 14.28
N ALA A 95 4.49 0.87 15.59
CA ALA A 95 4.18 2.17 16.18
C ALA A 95 5.27 3.20 15.89
N VAL A 96 6.55 2.85 16.05
CA VAL A 96 7.68 3.75 15.71
C VAL A 96 7.64 4.14 14.24
N GLY A 97 7.41 3.18 13.33
CA GLY A 97 7.27 3.47 11.89
C GLY A 97 6.14 4.46 11.59
N PHE A 98 4.99 4.32 12.27
CA PHE A 98 3.88 5.26 12.15
C PHE A 98 4.21 6.64 12.74
N CYS A 99 4.81 6.68 13.93
CA CYS A 99 5.20 7.92 14.61
C CYS A 99 6.22 8.74 13.82
N VAL A 100 7.03 8.13 12.96
CA VAL A 100 7.94 8.85 12.06
C VAL A 100 7.26 9.20 10.74
N SER A 101 6.53 8.26 10.12
CA SER A 101 5.89 8.50 8.81
C SER A 101 4.76 9.54 8.88
N CYS A 102 4.01 9.59 9.98
CA CYS A 102 2.91 10.54 10.17
C CYS A 102 3.40 12.01 10.15
N PRO A 103 4.35 12.45 11.01
CA PRO A 103 4.91 13.80 10.94
C PRO A 103 5.48 14.16 9.58
N VAL A 104 6.23 13.25 8.93
CA VAL A 104 6.80 13.54 7.60
C VAL A 104 5.69 13.77 6.56
N THR A 105 4.60 13.00 6.64
CA THR A 105 3.45 13.19 5.76
C THR A 105 2.75 14.52 6.05
N VAL A 106 2.57 14.88 7.32
CA VAL A 106 1.99 16.18 7.73
C VAL A 106 2.86 17.35 7.26
N LEU A 107 4.18 17.26 7.43
CA LEU A 107 5.12 18.28 6.92
C LEU A 107 5.03 18.43 5.41
N THR A 108 4.85 17.31 4.68
CA THR A 108 4.58 17.35 3.23
C THR A 108 3.28 18.08 2.91
N MET A 109 2.19 17.84 3.66
CA MET A 109 0.93 18.57 3.48
C MET A 109 1.10 20.08 3.72
N VAL A 110 1.82 20.47 4.78
CA VAL A 110 2.06 21.89 5.10
C VAL A 110 2.92 22.58 4.04
N ARG A 111 3.92 21.88 3.48
CA ARG A 111 4.75 22.40 2.39
C ARG A 111 3.96 22.51 1.08
N CYS A 112 3.13 21.52 0.77
CA CYS A 112 2.25 21.52 -0.40
C CYS A 112 0.91 22.26 -0.19
N ARG A 113 0.79 23.14 0.83
CA ARG A 113 -0.48 23.81 1.18
C ARG A 113 -1.15 24.62 0.06
N ARG A 114 -0.40 24.97 -1.00
CA ARG A 114 -0.91 25.71 -2.17
C ARG A 114 -1.31 24.80 -3.34
N THR A 115 -1.08 23.49 -3.24
CA THR A 115 -1.33 22.52 -4.32
C THR A 115 -2.14 21.34 -3.80
N TRP A 116 -3.46 21.55 -3.74
CA TRP A 116 -4.44 20.58 -3.24
C TRP A 116 -4.25 19.14 -3.73
N PRO A 117 -3.95 18.86 -5.01
CA PRO A 117 -3.79 17.48 -5.47
C PRO A 117 -2.69 16.70 -4.74
N PHE A 118 -1.56 17.35 -4.43
CA PHE A 118 -0.47 16.73 -3.68
C PHE A 118 -0.80 16.54 -2.19
N ILE A 119 -1.64 17.42 -1.62
CA ILE A 119 -2.17 17.25 -0.25
C ILE A 119 -3.04 15.99 -0.20
N LEU A 120 -3.94 15.79 -1.18
CA LEU A 120 -4.80 14.61 -1.24
C LEU A 120 -3.99 13.31 -1.37
N LEU A 121 -2.93 13.33 -2.18
CA LEU A 121 -1.98 12.21 -2.27
C LEU A 121 -1.26 11.96 -0.94
N ALA A 122 -0.82 13.00 -0.23
CA ALA A 122 -0.22 12.87 1.08
C ALA A 122 -1.21 12.31 2.11
N ILE A 123 -2.48 12.77 2.10
CA ILE A 123 -3.54 12.21 2.96
C ILE A 123 -3.70 10.72 2.70
N TRP A 124 -3.82 10.31 1.44
CA TRP A 124 -3.88 8.88 1.10
C TRP A 124 -2.67 8.09 1.62
N LYS A 125 -1.46 8.62 1.50
CA LYS A 125 -0.23 7.99 2.02
C LYS A 125 -0.24 7.89 3.55
N LEU A 126 -0.90 8.82 4.26
CA LEU A 126 -1.15 8.73 5.69
C LEU A 126 -2.11 7.58 6.01
N PHE A 127 -3.25 7.48 5.30
CA PHE A 127 -4.20 6.37 5.44
C PHE A 127 -3.53 5.01 5.19
N LEU A 128 -2.73 4.89 4.12
CA LEU A 128 -1.94 3.68 3.86
C LEU A 128 -1.03 3.32 5.05
N SER A 129 -0.35 4.31 5.63
CA SER A 129 0.55 4.10 6.77
C SER A 129 -0.19 3.68 8.04
N ALA A 130 -1.36 4.30 8.29
CA ALA A 130 -2.24 3.93 9.39
C ALA A 130 -2.78 2.50 9.22
N THR A 131 -3.30 2.15 8.03
CA THR A 131 -3.82 0.81 7.73
C THR A 131 -2.77 -0.27 7.97
N ILE A 132 -1.54 -0.12 7.45
CA ILE A 132 -0.47 -1.12 7.66
C ILE A 132 -0.15 -1.27 9.15
N THR A 133 -0.10 -0.16 9.89
CA THR A 133 0.21 -0.17 11.32
C THR A 133 -0.87 -0.91 12.10
N ILE A 134 -2.13 -0.64 11.81
CA ILE A 134 -3.27 -1.32 12.45
C ILE A 134 -3.28 -2.81 12.07
N MET A 135 -3.07 -3.15 10.80
CA MET A 135 -2.96 -4.54 10.34
C MET A 135 -1.82 -5.28 11.06
N ALA A 136 -0.65 -4.65 11.21
CA ALA A 136 0.50 -5.25 11.89
C ALA A 136 0.22 -5.49 13.38
N ILE A 137 -0.41 -4.53 14.07
CA ILE A 137 -0.80 -4.67 15.48
C ILE A 137 -1.88 -5.77 15.63
N HIS A 138 -2.87 -5.80 14.73
CA HIS A 138 -3.91 -6.82 14.73
C HIS A 138 -3.32 -8.21 14.49
N ALA A 139 -2.44 -8.37 13.50
CA ALA A 139 -1.74 -9.61 13.23
C ALA A 139 -0.88 -10.06 14.43
N ALA A 140 -0.18 -9.14 15.10
CA ALA A 140 0.61 -9.44 16.29
C ALA A 140 -0.26 -9.92 17.48
N ASN A 141 -1.49 -9.42 17.60
CA ASN A 141 -2.45 -9.86 18.61
C ASN A 141 -3.07 -11.21 18.25
N ALA A 142 -3.51 -11.40 17.00
CA ALA A 142 -4.16 -12.63 16.53
C ALA A 142 -3.24 -13.86 16.65
N ASN A 143 -1.95 -13.70 16.34
CA ASN A 143 -0.97 -14.79 16.46
C ASN A 143 -0.73 -15.27 17.90
N ARG A 144 -1.02 -14.43 18.92
CA ARG A 144 -0.91 -14.82 20.34
C ARG A 144 -2.03 -15.78 20.76
N GLU A 145 -3.21 -15.62 20.19
CA GLU A 145 -4.39 -16.44 20.53
C GLU A 145 -4.33 -17.83 19.91
N ALA A 146 -3.55 -18.01 18.83
CA ALA A 146 -3.43 -19.28 18.11
C ALA A 146 -3.02 -20.48 18.98
N PRO A 147 -1.99 -20.41 19.86
CA PRO A 147 -1.65 -21.54 20.74
C PRO A 147 -2.68 -21.83 21.85
N ALA A 148 -3.60 -20.90 22.16
CA ALA A 148 -4.63 -21.10 23.17
C ALA A 148 -5.91 -21.74 22.61
N ARG A 149 -6.08 -21.78 21.28
CA ARG A 149 -7.25 -22.40 20.64
C ARG A 149 -7.03 -23.88 20.41
N ARG A 150 -8.06 -24.69 20.71
CA ARG A 150 -8.10 -26.13 20.47
C ARG A 150 -8.02 -26.48 18.97
N TYR A 151 -8.41 -25.55 18.10
CA TYR A 151 -8.26 -25.61 16.64
C TYR A 151 -7.71 -24.28 16.11
N PRO A 152 -6.61 -24.28 15.33
CA PRO A 152 -6.11 -23.05 14.71
C PRO A 152 -7.17 -22.53 13.72
N PRO A 153 -7.45 -21.20 13.71
CA PRO A 153 -8.41 -20.65 12.76
C PRO A 153 -7.91 -20.88 11.34
N SER A 154 -8.85 -21.17 10.42
CA SER A 154 -8.52 -21.42 9.03
C SER A 154 -7.78 -20.22 8.43
N TRP A 155 -6.96 -20.48 7.41
CA TRP A 155 -6.20 -19.41 6.76
C TRP A 155 -7.12 -18.31 6.22
N SER A 156 -8.29 -18.67 5.68
CA SER A 156 -9.29 -17.73 5.16
C SER A 156 -9.91 -16.87 6.27
N GLU A 157 -10.23 -17.43 7.44
CA GLU A 157 -10.78 -16.66 8.57
C GLU A 157 -9.78 -15.64 9.13
N GLN A 158 -8.51 -16.03 9.30
CA GLN A 158 -7.48 -15.10 9.78
C GLN A 158 -7.22 -14.00 8.77
N PHE A 159 -7.12 -14.38 7.49
CA PHE A 159 -6.96 -13.44 6.39
C PHE A 159 -8.12 -12.44 6.38
N GLN A 160 -9.37 -12.90 6.35
CA GLN A 160 -10.54 -12.02 6.30
C GLN A 160 -10.62 -11.05 7.50
N ARG A 161 -10.29 -11.49 8.71
CA ARG A 161 -10.27 -10.62 9.91
C ARG A 161 -9.24 -9.49 9.81
N ILE A 162 -8.07 -9.77 9.24
CA ILE A 162 -7.00 -8.76 9.10
C ILE A 162 -7.28 -7.85 7.90
N TRP A 163 -7.78 -8.41 6.81
CA TRP A 163 -8.04 -7.68 5.55
C TRP A 163 -9.23 -6.73 5.61
N TRP A 164 -10.09 -6.82 6.63
CA TRP A 164 -11.13 -5.81 6.89
C TRP A 164 -10.58 -4.37 6.94
N TRP A 165 -9.34 -4.20 7.41
CA TRP A 165 -8.67 -2.90 7.48
C TRP A 165 -8.32 -2.30 6.11
N VAL A 166 -8.40 -3.08 5.01
CA VAL A 166 -8.25 -2.56 3.65
C VAL A 166 -9.36 -1.56 3.30
N LEU A 167 -10.54 -1.63 3.94
CA LEU A 167 -11.58 -0.62 3.77
C LEU A 167 -11.10 0.79 4.18
N LEU A 168 -10.29 0.89 5.24
CA LEU A 168 -9.68 2.17 5.63
C LEU A 168 -8.71 2.68 4.56
N TYR A 169 -7.93 1.77 3.96
CA TYR A 169 -7.06 2.12 2.84
C TYR A 169 -7.85 2.52 1.60
N PHE A 170 -9.00 1.90 1.35
CA PHE A 170 -9.89 2.25 0.25
C PHE A 170 -10.42 3.67 0.37
N VAL A 171 -10.86 4.10 1.56
CA VAL A 171 -11.26 5.50 1.81
C VAL A 171 -10.13 6.47 1.44
N GLY A 172 -8.91 6.21 1.92
CA GLY A 172 -7.74 7.01 1.55
C GLY A 172 -7.46 6.97 0.04
N THR A 173 -7.64 5.82 -0.60
CA THR A 173 -7.41 5.62 -2.03
C THR A 173 -8.35 6.47 -2.87
N VAL A 174 -9.63 6.57 -2.50
CA VAL A 174 -10.59 7.46 -3.17
C VAL A 174 -10.12 8.92 -3.09
N VAL A 175 -9.68 9.36 -1.92
CA VAL A 175 -9.14 10.72 -1.72
C VAL A 175 -7.91 10.97 -2.60
N GLY A 176 -6.96 10.03 -2.59
CA GLY A 176 -5.76 10.09 -3.43
C GLY A 176 -6.09 10.06 -4.92
N PHE A 177 -7.11 9.31 -5.33
CA PHE A 177 -7.55 9.20 -6.72
C PHE A 177 -8.07 10.53 -7.25
N VAL A 178 -8.89 11.24 -6.47
CA VAL A 178 -9.36 12.58 -6.83
C VAL A 178 -8.18 13.53 -7.07
N GLY A 179 -7.19 13.53 -6.17
CA GLY A 179 -5.98 14.33 -6.34
C GLY A 179 -5.18 13.94 -7.58
N LEU A 180 -4.97 12.64 -7.81
CA LEU A 180 -4.24 12.19 -8.99
C LEU A 180 -4.95 12.56 -10.30
N MET A 181 -6.27 12.38 -10.37
CA MET A 181 -7.04 12.70 -11.57
C MET A 181 -6.99 14.19 -11.91
N ASP A 182 -6.97 15.07 -10.91
CA ASP A 182 -6.77 16.49 -11.15
C ASP A 182 -5.40 16.78 -11.77
N ILE A 183 -4.32 16.20 -11.22
CA ILE A 183 -2.96 16.30 -11.81
C ILE A 183 -2.95 15.78 -13.24
N VAL A 184 -3.55 14.60 -13.47
CA VAL A 184 -3.54 13.94 -14.77
C VAL A 184 -4.27 14.81 -15.79
N LYS A 185 -5.50 15.24 -15.49
CA LYS A 185 -6.32 16.07 -16.38
C LYS A 185 -5.59 17.37 -16.77
N ASN A 186 -4.96 18.03 -15.81
CA ASN A 186 -4.30 19.32 -16.04
C ASN A 186 -2.96 19.19 -16.80
N ASN A 187 -2.39 17.99 -16.92
CA ASN A 187 -1.09 17.76 -17.57
C ASN A 187 -1.14 16.80 -18.76
N MET A 188 -2.30 16.24 -19.09
CA MET A 188 -2.44 15.22 -20.13
C MET A 188 -2.10 15.75 -21.52
N GLY A 189 -2.41 17.02 -21.80
CA GLY A 189 -2.12 17.66 -23.09
C GLY A 189 -0.64 17.96 -23.32
N THR A 190 0.10 18.27 -22.24
CA THR A 190 1.49 18.75 -22.32
C THR A 190 2.51 17.63 -22.14
N ALA A 191 2.22 16.63 -21.30
CA ALA A 191 3.15 15.55 -21.00
C ALA A 191 2.86 14.28 -21.82
N GLY A 192 3.58 14.08 -22.94
CA GLY A 192 3.49 12.85 -23.75
C GLY A 192 3.76 11.57 -22.96
N ARG A 193 4.71 11.62 -22.00
CA ARG A 193 5.02 10.50 -21.09
C ARG A 193 3.84 10.13 -20.20
N LEU A 194 3.12 11.13 -19.68
CA LEU A 194 1.95 10.90 -18.83
C LEU A 194 0.86 10.17 -19.61
N ARG A 195 0.59 10.57 -20.87
CA ARG A 195 -0.36 9.87 -21.74
C ARG A 195 0.00 8.41 -21.96
N ALA A 196 1.28 8.11 -22.20
CA ALA A 196 1.74 6.74 -22.37
C ALA A 196 1.52 5.90 -21.09
N VAL A 197 1.87 6.45 -19.92
CA VAL A 197 1.67 5.80 -18.62
C VAL A 197 0.19 5.57 -18.34
N THR A 198 -0.66 6.59 -18.50
CA THR A 198 -2.11 6.49 -18.29
C THR A 198 -2.74 5.48 -19.26
N GLY A 199 -2.33 5.48 -20.53
CA GLY A 199 -2.80 4.51 -21.52
C GLY A 199 -2.41 3.08 -21.16
N ALA A 200 -1.16 2.85 -20.75
CA ALA A 200 -0.68 1.53 -20.35
C ALA A 200 -1.42 1.00 -19.11
N PHE A 201 -1.51 1.80 -18.03
CA PHE A 201 -2.22 1.38 -16.82
C PHE A 201 -3.73 1.24 -17.04
N GLY A 202 -4.33 2.10 -17.86
CA GLY A 202 -5.73 1.98 -18.26
C GLY A 202 -5.99 0.68 -19.02
N GLY A 203 -5.13 0.34 -19.99
CA GLY A 203 -5.20 -0.91 -20.74
C GLY A 203 -5.03 -2.15 -19.87
N ILE A 204 -4.04 -2.17 -18.97
CA ILE A 204 -3.81 -3.26 -18.01
C ILE A 204 -5.03 -3.44 -17.10
N THR A 205 -5.56 -2.33 -16.56
CA THR A 205 -6.73 -2.37 -15.68
C THR A 205 -7.95 -2.92 -16.40
N LEU A 206 -8.22 -2.43 -17.62
CA LEU A 206 -9.32 -2.91 -18.46
C LEU A 206 -9.16 -4.40 -18.77
N PHE A 207 -7.97 -4.84 -19.17
CA PHE A 207 -7.67 -6.24 -19.46
C PHE A 207 -7.91 -7.14 -18.25
N LEU A 208 -7.43 -6.75 -17.06
CA LEU A 208 -7.63 -7.52 -15.84
C LEU A 208 -9.11 -7.57 -15.42
N VAL A 209 -9.84 -6.46 -15.56
CA VAL A 209 -11.29 -6.43 -15.31
C VAL A 209 -12.03 -7.34 -16.30
N LEU A 210 -11.65 -7.36 -17.58
CA LEU A 210 -12.25 -8.24 -18.58
C LEU A 210 -11.98 -9.72 -18.28
N LEU A 211 -10.73 -10.10 -17.99
CA LEU A 211 -10.39 -11.47 -17.59
C LEU A 211 -11.19 -11.90 -16.37
N PHE A 212 -11.36 -10.99 -15.41
CA PHE A 212 -12.09 -11.22 -14.19
C PHE A 212 -13.59 -11.44 -14.43
N VAL A 213 -14.23 -10.58 -15.25
CA VAL A 213 -15.65 -10.75 -15.65
C VAL A 213 -15.87 -12.05 -16.42
N ILE A 214 -14.97 -12.39 -17.35
CA ILE A 214 -15.04 -13.64 -18.08
C ILE A 214 -14.90 -14.84 -17.14
N GLY A 215 -13.94 -14.78 -16.20
CA GLY A 215 -13.73 -15.80 -15.18
C GLY A 215 -14.96 -16.03 -14.31
N SER A 216 -15.61 -14.96 -13.85
CA SER A 216 -16.83 -15.08 -13.04
C SER A 216 -18.01 -15.68 -13.81
N MET A 217 -18.16 -15.35 -15.10
CA MET A 217 -19.18 -15.95 -15.95
C MET A 217 -18.96 -17.47 -16.12
N PHE A 218 -17.71 -17.91 -16.23
CA PHE A 218 -17.39 -19.34 -16.30
C PHE A 218 -17.66 -20.07 -14.97
N GLU A 219 -17.33 -19.46 -13.83
CA GLU A 219 -17.59 -20.03 -12.50
C GLU A 219 -19.09 -20.15 -12.19
N GLU A 220 -19.87 -19.13 -12.54
CA GLU A 220 -21.33 -19.16 -12.43
C GLU A 220 -21.92 -20.29 -13.29
N ARG A 221 -21.41 -20.46 -14.52
CA ARG A 221 -21.85 -21.53 -15.42
C ARG A 221 -21.51 -22.93 -14.87
N ASP A 222 -20.34 -23.12 -14.28
CA ASP A 222 -19.96 -24.41 -13.67
C ASP A 222 -20.80 -24.71 -12.43
N THR A 223 -21.02 -23.69 -11.58
CA THR A 223 -21.87 -23.81 -10.38
C THR A 223 -23.30 -24.20 -10.75
N ASN A 224 -23.90 -23.51 -11.72
CA ASN A 224 -25.24 -23.84 -12.22
C ASN A 224 -25.31 -25.24 -12.83
N ARG A 225 -24.25 -25.68 -13.52
CA ARG A 225 -24.18 -27.04 -14.07
C ARG A 225 -24.16 -28.11 -12.98
N ARG A 226 -23.43 -27.88 -11.88
CA ARG A 226 -23.39 -28.79 -10.72
C ARG A 226 -24.74 -28.88 -10.03
N LEU A 227 -25.39 -27.74 -9.81
CA LEU A 227 -26.73 -27.68 -9.21
C LEU A 227 -27.76 -28.45 -10.03
N ASN A 228 -27.80 -28.24 -11.35
CA ASN A 228 -28.71 -28.97 -12.24
C ASN A 228 -28.45 -30.49 -12.25
N LYS A 229 -27.21 -30.92 -12.04
CA LYS A 229 -26.86 -32.36 -11.96
C LYS A 229 -27.32 -32.98 -10.64
N GLU A 230 -27.24 -32.24 -9.54
CA GLU A 230 -27.71 -32.71 -8.22
C GLU A 230 -29.24 -32.68 -8.10
N GLN A 231 -29.94 -31.84 -8.85
CA GLN A 231 -31.40 -31.75 -8.84
C GLN A 231 -32.10 -32.99 -9.44
N GLY A 232 -31.35 -33.90 -10.06
CA GLY A 232 -31.79 -35.25 -10.42
C GLY A 232 -31.76 -36.26 -9.26
N GLU A 233 -31.21 -35.91 -8.09
CA GLU A 233 -31.18 -36.75 -6.88
C GLU A 233 -32.16 -36.23 -5.80
N PRO A 234 -32.82 -37.11 -5.01
CA PRO A 234 -33.82 -36.70 -4.01
C PRO A 234 -33.21 -35.88 -2.85
N PRO A 235 -34.00 -35.00 -2.20
CA PRO A 235 -33.46 -33.90 -1.40
C PRO A 235 -32.98 -34.34 -0.02
N ARG A 236 -31.71 -34.02 0.29
CA ARG A 236 -31.21 -33.91 1.67
C ARG A 236 -31.21 -32.43 2.05
N ASP A 237 -32.26 -32.00 2.72
CA ASP A 237 -32.60 -30.65 3.26
C ASP A 237 -31.39 -29.80 3.72
N ARG A 238 -30.34 -30.43 4.24
CA ARG A 238 -29.11 -29.76 4.71
C ARG A 238 -28.20 -29.19 3.60
N ARG A 239 -28.34 -29.62 2.33
CA ARG A 239 -27.49 -29.15 1.22
C ARG A 239 -27.85 -27.74 0.70
N GLY A 240 -29.13 -27.35 0.76
CA GLY A 240 -29.60 -26.05 0.25
C GLY A 240 -29.04 -24.85 1.02
N GLN A 241 -29.03 -24.92 2.35
CA GLN A 241 -28.46 -23.87 3.21
C GLN A 241 -26.94 -23.73 3.04
N ILE A 242 -26.24 -24.84 2.76
CA ILE A 242 -24.79 -24.83 2.52
C ILE A 242 -24.48 -24.19 1.17
N ALA A 243 -25.30 -24.42 0.14
CA ALA A 243 -25.12 -23.81 -1.18
C ALA A 243 -25.32 -22.29 -1.15
N GLU A 244 -26.32 -21.79 -0.42
CA GLU A 244 -26.57 -20.35 -0.26
C GLU A 244 -25.51 -19.66 0.60
N LEU A 245 -24.99 -20.33 1.64
CA LEU A 245 -23.86 -19.85 2.43
C LEU A 245 -22.57 -19.77 1.59
N LEU A 246 -22.33 -20.77 0.74
CA LEU A 246 -21.14 -20.83 -0.13
C LEU A 246 -21.19 -19.77 -1.24
N SER A 247 -22.36 -19.47 -1.83
CA SER A 247 -22.48 -18.44 -2.87
C SER A 247 -22.25 -17.03 -2.31
N ASN A 248 -22.82 -16.72 -1.14
CA ASN A 248 -22.60 -15.44 -0.46
C ASN A 248 -21.14 -15.25 -0.02
N PHE A 249 -20.47 -16.33 0.39
CA PHE A 249 -19.04 -16.30 0.70
C PHE A 249 -18.18 -16.00 -0.55
N SER A 250 -18.59 -16.46 -1.74
CA SER A 250 -17.90 -16.17 -3.00
C SER A 250 -18.00 -14.69 -3.40
N ILE A 251 -19.18 -14.08 -3.32
CA ILE A 251 -19.39 -12.67 -3.73
C ILE A 251 -18.58 -11.68 -2.87
N VAL A 252 -18.53 -11.89 -1.55
CA VAL A 252 -17.78 -10.99 -0.65
C VAL A 252 -16.27 -11.10 -0.91
N MET A 253 -15.76 -12.32 -1.11
CA MET A 253 -14.36 -12.55 -1.47
C MET A 253 -14.03 -11.91 -2.83
N PHE A 254 -14.93 -12.04 -3.80
CA PHE A 254 -14.83 -11.47 -5.13
C PHE A 254 -14.74 -9.93 -5.11
N LEU A 255 -15.64 -9.27 -4.39
CA LEU A 255 -15.63 -7.81 -4.22
C LEU A 255 -14.36 -7.34 -3.50
N SER A 256 -13.97 -8.05 -2.44
CA SER A 256 -12.76 -7.71 -1.67
C SER A 256 -11.50 -7.80 -2.53
N PHE A 257 -11.39 -8.86 -3.36
CA PHE A 257 -10.27 -9.03 -4.28
C PHE A 257 -10.23 -7.94 -5.36
N SER A 258 -11.39 -7.59 -5.93
CA SER A 258 -11.53 -6.53 -6.94
C SER A 258 -11.06 -5.18 -6.40
N VAL A 259 -11.55 -4.82 -5.22
CA VAL A 259 -11.18 -3.56 -4.54
C VAL A 259 -9.68 -3.54 -4.25
N ALA A 260 -9.12 -4.65 -3.75
CA ALA A 260 -7.69 -4.75 -3.48
C ALA A 260 -6.87 -4.59 -4.78
N MET A 261 -7.26 -5.27 -5.86
CA MET A 261 -6.58 -5.20 -7.16
C MET A 261 -6.57 -3.78 -7.71
N VAL A 262 -7.73 -3.11 -7.74
CA VAL A 262 -7.86 -1.72 -8.21
C VAL A 262 -7.01 -0.78 -7.36
N ALA A 263 -7.02 -0.95 -6.04
CA ALA A 263 -6.25 -0.09 -5.14
C ALA A 263 -4.72 -0.30 -5.26
N ILE A 264 -4.27 -1.51 -5.61
CA ILE A 264 -2.86 -1.82 -5.92
C ILE A 264 -2.45 -1.20 -7.26
N LEU A 265 -3.25 -1.40 -8.32
CA LEU A 265 -2.99 -0.82 -9.63
C LEU A 265 -2.97 0.71 -9.57
N PHE A 266 -3.88 1.30 -8.80
CA PHE A 266 -3.90 2.73 -8.54
C PHE A 266 -2.62 3.22 -7.84
N ALA A 267 -2.11 2.48 -6.86
CA ALA A 267 -0.84 2.79 -6.21
C ALA A 267 0.32 2.86 -7.20
N PHE A 268 0.44 1.83 -8.02
CA PHE A 268 1.48 1.77 -9.04
C PHE A 268 1.31 2.87 -10.08
N TYR A 269 0.08 3.08 -10.57
CA TYR A 269 -0.21 4.14 -11.52
C TYR A 269 0.16 5.52 -10.96
N THR A 270 -0.16 5.81 -9.70
CA THR A 270 0.22 7.07 -9.05
C THR A 270 1.73 7.29 -9.11
N ASP A 271 2.53 6.29 -8.75
CA ASP A 271 3.99 6.44 -8.71
C ASP A 271 4.53 6.81 -10.09
N TRP A 272 4.09 6.12 -11.14
CA TRP A 272 4.53 6.37 -12.52
C TRP A 272 3.95 7.65 -13.11
N ALA A 273 2.72 8.01 -12.77
CA ALA A 273 2.10 9.27 -13.21
C ALA A 273 2.83 10.48 -12.61
N LEU A 274 3.15 10.44 -11.30
CA LEU A 274 3.95 11.47 -10.66
C LEU A 274 5.37 11.54 -11.25
N ALA A 275 5.99 10.39 -11.53
CA ALA A 275 7.29 10.34 -12.21
C ALA A 275 7.25 10.98 -13.60
N ALA A 276 6.19 10.70 -14.37
CA ALA A 276 5.99 11.28 -15.69
C ALA A 276 5.80 12.81 -15.62
N VAL A 277 5.09 13.30 -14.61
CA VAL A 277 4.89 14.74 -14.34
C VAL A 277 6.18 15.41 -13.87
N ALA A 278 6.98 14.75 -13.02
CA ALA A 278 8.27 15.24 -12.56
C ALA A 278 9.34 15.28 -13.66
N GLY A 279 9.13 14.54 -14.75
CA GLY A 279 10.17 14.30 -15.76
C GLY A 279 11.27 13.34 -15.32
N ASP A 280 11.18 12.77 -14.10
CA ASP A 280 12.10 11.78 -13.53
C ASP A 280 11.35 10.48 -13.22
N LEU A 281 11.64 9.43 -13.99
CA LEU A 281 11.02 8.11 -13.85
C LEU A 281 11.51 7.33 -12.63
N VAL A 282 12.72 7.63 -12.14
CA VAL A 282 13.27 6.96 -10.95
C VAL A 282 12.57 7.48 -9.70
N GLY A 283 12.27 8.78 -9.67
CA GLY A 283 11.65 9.47 -8.55
C GLY A 283 12.65 9.82 -7.46
N MET A 284 13.86 10.22 -7.86
CA MET A 284 14.90 10.68 -6.95
C MET A 284 14.48 12.01 -6.32
N PRO A 285 14.59 12.16 -4.99
CA PRO A 285 14.31 13.44 -4.35
C PRO A 285 15.33 14.49 -4.80
N GLY A 286 14.84 15.60 -5.33
CA GLY A 286 15.65 16.80 -5.57
C GLY A 286 15.74 17.70 -4.34
N GLY A 287 16.87 18.39 -4.22
CA GLY A 287 17.04 19.53 -3.29
C GLY A 287 16.93 19.18 -1.81
N ASP A 288 16.13 19.98 -1.11
CA ASP A 288 15.98 20.00 0.35
C ASP A 288 14.98 18.94 0.89
N ASN A 289 14.31 18.19 0.03
CA ASN A 289 13.40 17.11 0.42
C ASN A 289 14.09 15.78 0.73
N LEU A 290 15.39 15.66 0.43
CA LEU A 290 16.17 14.42 0.53
C LEU A 290 16.01 13.73 1.90
N LEU A 291 16.13 14.51 2.98
CA LEU A 291 16.02 14.00 4.35
C LEU A 291 14.65 13.38 4.62
N PHE A 292 13.57 14.12 4.36
CA PHE A 292 12.20 13.65 4.61
C PHE A 292 11.81 12.48 3.72
N TYR A 293 12.26 12.49 2.47
CA TYR A 293 12.02 11.42 1.52
C TYR A 293 12.57 10.09 2.04
N TRP A 294 13.85 10.05 2.40
CA TRP A 294 14.48 8.83 2.89
C TRP A 294 14.01 8.46 4.30
N LEU A 295 13.74 9.44 5.15
CA LEU A 295 13.17 9.21 6.48
C LEU A 295 11.80 8.53 6.36
N TYR A 296 10.92 9.01 5.49
CA TYR A 296 9.63 8.38 5.24
C TYR A 296 9.78 6.99 4.64
N PHE A 297 10.64 6.84 3.64
CA PHE A 297 10.91 5.54 3.01
C PHE A 297 11.38 4.51 4.04
N ALA A 298 12.34 4.87 4.89
CA ALA A 298 12.86 4.01 5.95
C ALA A 298 11.81 3.71 7.02
N ALA A 299 11.08 4.73 7.50
CA ALA A 299 10.03 4.59 8.51
C ALA A 299 8.97 3.56 8.11
N LYS A 300 8.58 3.54 6.83
CA LYS A 300 7.62 2.56 6.29
C LYS A 300 8.13 1.11 6.31
N ARG A 301 9.44 0.88 6.45
CA ARG A 301 10.03 -0.48 6.52
C ARG A 301 10.11 -1.01 7.94
N PHE A 302 9.84 -0.22 8.97
CA PHE A 302 9.92 -0.71 10.36
C PHE A 302 9.03 -1.93 10.63
N PRO A 303 7.78 -2.02 10.12
CA PRO A 303 6.98 -3.24 10.27
C PRO A 303 7.65 -4.50 9.69
N MET A 304 8.57 -4.38 8.73
CA MET A 304 9.32 -5.50 8.17
C MET A 304 10.29 -6.16 9.15
N LEU A 305 10.69 -5.43 10.19
CA LEU A 305 11.57 -5.90 11.26
C LEU A 305 10.83 -6.79 12.28
N SER A 306 9.51 -6.94 12.15
CA SER A 306 8.70 -7.74 13.07
C SER A 306 9.19 -9.19 13.17
N CYS A 307 9.39 -9.68 14.39
CA CYS A 307 9.98 -10.97 14.76
C CYS A 307 9.05 -11.87 15.59
#